data_AF-A0A2W7ITM6-F1
#
_entry.id   AF-A0A2W7ITM6-F1
#
_cell.length_a   1.000
_cell.length_b   1.000
_cell.length_c   1.000
_cell.angle_alpha   90.00
_cell.angle_beta   90.00
_cell.angle_gamma   90.00
#
_symmetry.space_group_name_H-M   'P 1'
#
loop_
_entity.id
_entity.type
_entity.pdbx_description
1 polymer ?
#
loop_
_entity_poly.entity_id
_entity_poly.type
_entity_poly.pdbx_seq_one_letter_code
_entity_poly.pdbx_strand_id
1 'polypeptide(L)'
;MLIAVVGASGAGKDTLLDKARVALADEPRVVWVRRVITRPIEAGGEAHFPATEEEFTALAAAGAFCLHWPAHGLRYGIPAEAGAAALAGDCVIANLSRAILSEAAARFPLRVLHVTVPDAIRAARLAARGREDAASVMARLSRVAPLPPGLDVVEIVNDGTPEEGAARMLAAIRRSL
;
A
#
# COMPACT_ATOMS: atom_id res chain seq x y z
N MET A 1 6.17 -7.72 12.70
CA MET A 1 6.57 -7.77 11.29
C MET A 1 5.87 -6.71 10.47
N LEU A 2 6.41 -6.35 9.30
CA LEU A 2 5.78 -5.43 8.36
C LEU A 2 5.08 -6.23 7.24
N ILE A 3 3.80 -5.94 7.01
CA ILE A 3 3.04 -6.39 5.85
C ILE A 3 2.90 -5.22 4.88
N ALA A 4 3.59 -5.31 3.75
CA ALA A 4 3.52 -4.33 2.67
C ALA A 4 2.42 -4.70 1.68
N VAL A 5 1.41 -3.85 1.53
CA VAL A 5 0.37 -4.03 0.52
C VAL A 5 0.71 -3.21 -0.72
N VAL A 6 0.98 -3.92 -1.82
CA VAL A 6 1.36 -3.34 -3.11
C VAL A 6 0.39 -3.78 -4.20
N GLY A 7 0.32 -3.04 -5.28
CA GLY A 7 -0.61 -3.34 -6.37
C GLY A 7 -0.69 -2.16 -7.33
N ALA A 8 -0.97 -2.44 -8.58
CA ALA A 8 -1.14 -1.39 -9.59
C ALA A 8 -2.40 -0.57 -9.30
N SER A 9 -2.43 0.69 -9.75
CA SER A 9 -3.66 1.47 -9.67
C SER A 9 -4.76 0.78 -10.48
N GLY A 10 -5.97 0.75 -9.91
CA GLY A 10 -7.11 -0.02 -10.44
C GLY A 10 -7.20 -1.47 -9.93
N ALA A 11 -6.19 -1.98 -9.22
CA ALA A 11 -6.24 -3.32 -8.61
C ALA A 11 -7.19 -3.43 -7.42
N GLY A 12 -7.69 -2.31 -6.88
CA GLY A 12 -8.65 -2.28 -5.77
C GLY A 12 -8.04 -2.42 -4.38
N LYS A 13 -6.72 -2.23 -4.25
CA LYS A 13 -5.98 -2.32 -2.98
C LYS A 13 -6.62 -1.53 -1.83
N ASP A 14 -6.97 -0.26 -2.06
CA ASP A 14 -7.50 0.61 -1.00
C ASP A 14 -8.85 0.08 -0.48
N THR A 15 -9.72 -0.38 -1.39
CA THR A 15 -10.99 -1.03 -1.03
C THR A 15 -10.79 -2.29 -0.18
N LEU A 16 -9.80 -3.12 -0.53
CA LEU A 16 -9.51 -4.33 0.24
C LEU A 16 -8.93 -3.99 1.61
N LEU A 17 -8.02 -3.01 1.69
CA LEU A 17 -7.44 -2.51 2.93
C LEU A 17 -8.53 -1.98 3.87
N ASP A 18 -9.49 -1.21 3.35
CA ASP A 18 -10.58 -0.66 4.16
C ASP A 18 -11.48 -1.75 4.74
N LYS A 19 -11.84 -2.75 3.93
CA LYS A 19 -12.60 -3.92 4.41
C LYS A 19 -11.83 -4.74 5.43
N ALA A 20 -10.54 -4.98 5.18
CA ALA A 20 -9.70 -5.74 6.09
C ALA A 20 -9.51 -5.00 7.43
N ARG A 21 -9.43 -3.66 7.40
CA ARG A 21 -9.38 -2.81 8.59
C ARG A 21 -10.61 -2.94 9.45
N VAL A 22 -11.80 -2.89 8.85
CA VAL A 22 -13.06 -3.09 9.58
C VAL A 22 -13.13 -4.49 10.19
N ALA A 23 -12.74 -5.53 9.43
CA ALA A 23 -12.82 -6.91 9.89
C ALA A 23 -11.77 -7.29 10.96
N LEU A 24 -10.74 -6.47 11.16
CA LEU A 24 -9.68 -6.66 12.16
C LEU A 24 -9.66 -5.51 13.19
N ALA A 25 -10.77 -4.79 13.35
CA ALA A 25 -10.84 -3.64 14.26
C ALA A 25 -10.55 -4.01 15.72
N ASP A 26 -10.92 -5.24 16.12
CA ASP A 26 -10.74 -5.75 17.49
C ASP A 26 -9.45 -6.56 17.67
N GLU A 27 -8.56 -6.62 16.67
CA GLU A 27 -7.29 -7.37 16.77
C GLU A 27 -6.17 -6.46 17.30
N PRO A 28 -5.77 -6.57 18.58
CA PRO A 28 -4.86 -5.62 19.22
C PRO A 28 -3.44 -5.68 18.66
N ARG A 29 -3.05 -6.80 18.05
CA ARG A 29 -1.71 -6.98 17.45
C ARG A 29 -1.60 -6.40 16.04
N VAL A 30 -2.70 -5.91 15.45
CA VAL A 30 -2.70 -5.34 14.10
C VAL A 30 -2.60 -3.82 14.18
N VAL A 31 -1.56 -3.28 13.54
CA VAL A 31 -1.35 -1.83 13.44
C VAL A 31 -1.58 -1.38 12.00
N TRP A 32 -2.61 -0.57 11.77
CA TRP A 32 -2.90 0.01 10.46
C TRP A 32 -2.17 1.32 10.26
N VAL A 33 -1.19 1.34 9.36
CA VAL A 33 -0.39 2.53 9.12
C VAL A 33 -1.16 3.57 8.30
N ARG A 34 -1.22 4.80 8.83
CA ARG A 34 -1.57 6.00 8.07
C ARG A 34 -0.29 6.70 7.63
N ARG A 35 -0.15 6.91 6.31
CA ARG A 35 1.06 7.51 5.73
C ARG A 35 1.06 9.03 5.87
N VAL A 36 2.26 9.61 5.93
CA VAL A 36 2.46 11.05 5.69
C VAL A 36 2.75 11.24 4.21
N ILE A 37 2.03 12.13 3.53
CA ILE A 37 2.15 12.31 2.07
C ILE A 37 2.13 13.81 1.75
N THR A 38 2.95 14.25 0.79
CA THR A 38 2.93 15.64 0.30
C THR A 38 1.75 15.99 -0.61
N ARG A 39 0.67 15.20 -0.52
CA ARG A 39 -0.55 15.38 -1.30
C ARG A 39 -1.53 16.23 -0.49
N PRO A 40 -2.15 17.25 -1.09
CA PRO A 40 -3.26 17.96 -0.46
C PRO A 40 -4.42 17.02 -0.14
N ILE A 41 -5.06 17.21 1.02
CA ILE A 41 -6.15 16.32 1.46
C ILE A 41 -7.38 16.41 0.52
N GLU A 42 -7.57 17.57 -0.10
CA GLU A 42 -8.65 17.90 -1.04
C GLU A 42 -8.53 17.14 -2.37
N ALA A 43 -7.33 16.64 -2.70
CA ALA A 43 -7.09 15.84 -3.91
C ALA A 43 -7.71 14.42 -3.81
N GLY A 44 -8.18 14.02 -2.63
CA GLY A 44 -8.81 12.73 -2.37
C GLY A 44 -7.84 11.55 -2.43
N GLY A 45 -8.40 10.34 -2.39
CA GLY A 45 -7.68 9.07 -2.29
C GLY A 45 -7.73 8.49 -0.88
N GLU A 46 -6.73 7.68 -0.51
CA GLU A 46 -6.68 7.08 0.83
C GLU A 46 -6.57 8.12 1.96
N ALA A 47 -6.97 7.70 3.16
CA ALA A 47 -6.68 8.43 4.39
C ALA A 47 -5.17 8.52 4.63
N HIS A 48 -4.65 9.74 4.75
CA HIS A 48 -3.24 10.05 4.98
C HIS A 48 -3.12 11.31 5.83
N PHE A 49 -1.95 11.52 6.43
CA PHE A 49 -1.59 12.80 7.03
C PHE A 49 -0.97 13.67 5.92
N PRO A 50 -1.57 14.82 5.58
CA PRO A 50 -0.98 15.73 4.61
C PRO A 50 0.26 16.43 5.22
N ALA A 51 1.23 16.75 4.37
CA ALA A 51 2.38 17.60 4.72
C ALA A 51 2.75 18.47 3.51
N THR A 52 3.37 19.62 3.71
CA THR A 52 4.08 20.32 2.62
C THR A 52 5.42 19.65 2.32
N GLU A 53 6.07 20.03 1.23
CA GLU A 53 7.42 19.55 0.92
C GLU A 53 8.43 19.96 1.99
N GLU A 54 8.29 21.18 2.53
CA GLU A 54 9.14 21.70 3.62
C GLU A 54 8.91 20.92 4.92
N GLU A 55 7.65 20.69 5.30
CA GLU A 55 7.29 19.90 6.48
C GLU A 55 7.80 18.46 6.37
N PHE A 56 7.59 17.82 5.21
CA PHE A 56 8.06 16.46 4.98
C PHE A 56 9.59 16.37 5.08
N THR A 57 10.30 17.35 4.51
CA THR A 57 11.76 17.41 4.56
C THR A 57 12.26 17.58 6.00
N ALA A 58 11.61 18.44 6.78
CA ALA A 58 11.93 18.62 8.20
C ALA A 58 11.67 17.34 9.01
N LEU A 59 10.53 16.68 8.80
CA LEU A 59 10.20 15.40 9.44
C LEU A 59 11.20 14.30 9.10
N ALA A 60 11.58 14.19 7.83
CA ALA A 60 12.58 13.21 7.39
C ALA A 60 13.95 13.49 8.03
N ALA A 61 14.39 14.74 8.06
CA ALA A 61 15.65 15.13 8.71
C ALA A 61 15.65 14.88 10.22
N ALA A 62 14.49 14.97 10.87
CA ALA A 62 14.29 14.65 12.28
C ALA A 62 14.17 13.15 12.58
N GLY A 63 14.23 12.27 11.56
CA GLY A 63 14.10 10.83 11.75
C GLY A 63 12.67 10.36 12.03
N ALA A 64 11.66 11.16 11.67
CA ALA A 64 10.25 10.85 11.94
C ALA A 64 9.69 9.67 11.10
N PHE A 65 10.45 9.17 10.12
CA PHE A 65 10.02 8.10 9.24
C PHE A 65 10.91 6.86 9.35
N CYS A 66 10.28 5.68 9.49
CA CYS A 66 10.99 4.41 9.34
C CYS A 66 11.17 4.01 7.87
N LEU A 67 10.40 4.57 6.94
CA LEU A 67 10.59 4.43 5.49
C LEU A 67 10.09 5.72 4.84
N HIS A 68 10.80 6.26 3.86
CA HIS A 68 10.26 7.34 3.03
C HIS A 68 10.79 7.27 1.60
N TRP A 69 9.95 7.63 0.63
CA TRP A 69 10.33 7.59 -0.80
C TRP A 69 9.57 8.63 -1.62
N PRO A 70 10.15 9.09 -2.74
CA PRO A 70 9.41 9.84 -3.75
C PRO A 70 8.64 8.89 -4.69
N ALA A 71 7.43 9.26 -5.09
CA ALA A 71 6.71 8.60 -6.18
C ALA A 71 5.69 9.57 -6.81
N HIS A 72 5.48 9.51 -8.13
CA HIS A 72 4.47 10.31 -8.83
C HIS A 72 4.52 11.83 -8.53
N GLY A 73 5.71 12.39 -8.33
CA GLY A 73 5.90 13.81 -7.99
C GLY A 73 5.51 14.18 -6.56
N LEU A 74 5.28 13.19 -5.69
CA LEU A 74 4.96 13.35 -4.27
C LEU A 74 5.97 12.60 -3.41
N ARG A 75 5.99 12.89 -2.11
CA ARG A 75 6.73 12.14 -1.09
C ARG A 75 5.78 11.35 -0.21
N TYR A 76 6.24 10.19 0.22
CA TYR A 76 5.51 9.26 1.07
C TYR A 76 6.40 8.87 2.24
N GLY A 77 5.84 8.89 3.45
CA GLY A 77 6.52 8.54 4.69
C GLY A 77 5.69 7.56 5.51
N ILE A 78 6.36 6.52 6.03
CA ILE A 78 5.86 5.62 7.05
C ILE A 78 6.42 6.10 8.39
N PRO A 79 5.57 6.47 9.36
CA PRO A 79 6.02 6.97 10.65
C PRO A 79 6.97 6.01 11.39
N ALA A 80 7.92 6.55 12.15
CA ALA A 80 8.95 5.78 12.86
C ALA A 80 8.37 4.73 13.82
N GLU A 81 7.25 5.06 14.49
CA GLU A 81 6.54 4.20 15.42
C GLU A 81 6.01 2.92 14.76
N ALA A 82 5.66 2.95 13.47
CA ALA A 82 5.25 1.77 12.74
C ALA A 82 6.42 0.79 12.57
N GLY A 83 7.64 1.30 12.35
CA GLY A 83 8.85 0.48 12.33
C GLY A 83 9.14 -0.14 13.70
N ALA A 84 8.98 0.63 14.78
CA ALA A 84 9.16 0.14 16.13
C ALA A 84 8.18 -0.99 16.47
N ALA A 85 6.89 -0.81 16.17
CA ALA A 85 5.86 -1.85 16.35
C ALA A 85 6.17 -3.11 15.53
N ALA A 86 6.63 -2.94 14.29
CA ALA A 86 6.99 -4.07 13.43
C ALA A 86 8.13 -4.90 14.02
N LEU A 87 9.14 -4.26 14.62
CA LEU A 87 10.26 -4.91 15.29
C LEU A 87 9.87 -5.51 16.66
N ALA A 88 8.88 -4.92 17.33
CA ALA A 88 8.33 -5.44 18.58
C ALA A 88 7.46 -6.72 18.40
N GLY A 89 7.14 -7.09 17.17
CA GLY A 89 6.36 -8.30 16.85
C GLY A 89 4.91 -8.05 16.49
N ASP A 90 4.46 -6.79 16.46
CA ASP A 90 3.12 -6.43 15.97
C ASP A 90 3.01 -6.66 14.46
N CYS A 91 1.79 -6.93 14.00
CA CYS A 91 1.47 -7.06 12.58
C CYS A 91 1.13 -5.67 12.00
N VAL A 92 2.16 -5.00 11.48
CA VAL A 92 2.05 -3.64 10.94
C VAL A 92 1.69 -3.70 9.47
N ILE A 93 0.53 -3.16 9.07
CA ILE A 93 0.03 -3.20 7.70
C ILE A 93 0.18 -1.81 7.07
N ALA A 94 0.95 -1.72 5.98
CA ALA A 94 1.24 -0.47 5.30
C ALA A 94 1.00 -0.56 3.78
N ASN A 95 0.37 0.48 3.22
CA ASN A 95 0.26 0.67 1.78
C ASN A 95 1.61 1.17 1.22
N LEU A 96 2.37 0.31 0.53
CA LEU A 96 3.69 0.67 0.01
C LEU A 96 3.73 0.74 -1.52
N SER A 97 4.86 1.26 -2.03
CA SER A 97 5.28 1.18 -3.43
C SER A 97 6.25 0.01 -3.62
N ARG A 98 6.34 -0.53 -4.84
CA ARG A 98 7.34 -1.55 -5.17
C ARG A 98 8.77 -1.04 -5.00
N ALA A 99 8.98 0.26 -5.22
CA ALA A 99 10.29 0.90 -5.17
C ALA A 99 10.94 0.89 -3.78
N ILE A 100 10.14 0.79 -2.70
CA ILE A 100 10.64 0.80 -1.33
C ILE A 100 10.73 -0.60 -0.69
N LEU A 101 10.33 -1.65 -1.42
CA LEU A 101 10.25 -3.00 -0.85
C LEU A 101 11.62 -3.58 -0.49
N SER A 102 12.66 -3.33 -1.31
CA SER A 102 14.00 -3.82 -1.00
C SER A 102 14.56 -3.19 0.27
N GLU A 103 14.32 -1.90 0.48
CA GLU A 103 14.71 -1.22 1.73
C GLU A 103 13.89 -1.75 2.91
N ALA A 104 12.58 -1.90 2.74
CA ALA A 104 11.72 -2.45 3.78
C ALA A 104 12.16 -3.86 4.21
N ALA A 105 12.51 -4.73 3.26
CA ALA A 105 12.99 -6.09 3.52
C ALA A 105 14.35 -6.13 4.22
N ALA A 106 15.21 -5.14 3.97
CA ALA A 106 16.50 -5.02 4.65
C ALA A 106 16.37 -4.58 6.11
N ARG A 107 15.27 -3.92 6.47
CA ARG A 107 15.07 -3.30 7.79
C ARG A 107 14.10 -4.05 8.69
N PHE A 108 13.15 -4.79 8.11
CA PHE A 108 12.07 -5.43 8.84
C PHE A 108 11.81 -6.85 8.29
N PRO A 109 11.37 -7.80 9.13
CA PRO A 109 10.68 -8.98 8.64
C PRO A 109 9.49 -8.54 7.78
N LEU A 110 9.54 -8.86 6.48
CA LEU A 110 8.62 -8.34 5.48
C LEU A 110 7.83 -9.46 4.82
N ARG A 111 6.51 -9.28 4.75
CA ARG A 111 5.62 -10.00 3.84
C ARG A 111 4.95 -9.02 2.90
N VAL A 112 4.88 -9.36 1.61
CA VAL A 112 4.26 -8.52 0.59
C VAL A 112 2.92 -9.13 0.19
N LEU A 113 1.84 -8.39 0.37
CA LEU A 113 0.54 -8.71 -0.23
C LEU A 113 0.46 -7.99 -1.57
N HIS A 114 0.62 -8.74 -2.66
CA HIS A 114 0.55 -8.20 -4.01
C HIS A 114 -0.88 -8.31 -4.55
N VAL A 115 -1.59 -7.19 -4.54
CA VAL A 115 -2.95 -7.11 -5.07
C VAL A 115 -2.89 -7.00 -6.59
N THR A 116 -3.39 -8.03 -7.26
CA THR A 116 -3.42 -8.16 -8.71
C THR A 116 -4.86 -8.29 -9.22
N VAL A 117 -5.04 -8.02 -10.50
CA VAL A 117 -6.32 -8.19 -11.19
C VAL A 117 -6.02 -8.39 -12.68
N PRO A 118 -6.77 -9.21 -13.42
CA PRO A 118 -6.62 -9.32 -14.87
C PRO A 118 -6.68 -7.96 -15.57
N ASP A 119 -5.83 -7.75 -16.58
CA ASP A 119 -5.72 -6.45 -17.27
C ASP A 119 -7.04 -6.00 -17.90
N ALA A 120 -7.85 -6.93 -18.41
CA ALA A 120 -9.19 -6.62 -18.95
C ALA A 120 -10.11 -5.99 -17.88
N ILE A 121 -10.12 -6.55 -16.67
CA ILE A 121 -10.91 -6.03 -15.54
C ILE A 121 -10.31 -4.70 -15.06
N ARG A 122 -8.98 -4.60 -15.02
CA ARG A 122 -8.27 -3.37 -14.64
C ARG A 122 -8.60 -2.23 -15.61
N ALA A 123 -8.58 -2.49 -16.92
CA ALA A 123 -8.92 -1.53 -17.96
C ALA A 123 -10.36 -1.02 -17.79
N ALA A 124 -11.32 -1.93 -17.60
CA ALA A 124 -12.71 -1.58 -17.35
C ALA A 124 -12.88 -0.70 -16.09
N ARG A 125 -12.20 -1.05 -14.98
CA ARG A 125 -12.23 -0.27 -13.74
C ARG A 125 -11.61 1.13 -13.89
N LEU A 126 -10.56 1.27 -14.69
CA LEU A 126 -9.95 2.57 -14.97
C LEU A 126 -10.85 3.42 -15.87
N ALA A 127 -11.41 2.84 -16.94
CA ALA A 127 -12.33 3.53 -17.84
C ALA A 127 -13.60 4.02 -17.12
N ALA A 128 -14.16 3.21 -16.22
CA ALA A 128 -15.36 3.57 -15.45
C ALA A 128 -15.18 4.81 -14.55
N ARG A 129 -13.94 5.22 -14.26
CA ARG A 129 -13.67 6.45 -13.48
C ARG A 129 -13.89 7.72 -14.30
N GLY A 130 -13.97 7.62 -15.63
CA GLY A 130 -14.30 8.73 -16.53
C GLY A 130 -13.25 9.84 -16.61
N ARG A 131 -12.04 9.63 -16.08
CA ARG A 131 -10.98 10.66 -15.97
C ARG A 131 -9.88 10.52 -17.02
N GLU A 132 -9.91 9.49 -17.85
CA GLU A 132 -8.78 9.10 -18.71
C GLU A 132 -9.27 8.53 -20.05
N ASP A 133 -8.54 8.82 -21.13
CA ASP A 133 -8.75 8.20 -22.44
C ASP A 133 -8.14 6.78 -22.51
N ALA A 134 -8.48 6.03 -23.56
CA ALA A 134 -8.03 4.65 -23.73
C ALA A 134 -6.49 4.54 -23.84
N ALA A 135 -5.81 5.54 -24.39
CA ALA A 135 -4.35 5.55 -24.54
C ALA A 135 -3.66 5.71 -23.17
N SER A 136 -4.18 6.58 -22.31
CA SER A 136 -3.73 6.74 -20.93
C SER A 136 -3.95 5.47 -20.11
N VAL A 137 -5.10 4.80 -20.26
CA VAL A 137 -5.37 3.51 -19.61
C VAL A 137 -4.34 2.46 -20.03
N MET A 138 -4.10 2.30 -21.33
CA MET A 138 -3.11 1.34 -21.86
C MET A 138 -1.68 1.63 -21.38
N ALA A 139 -1.28 2.91 -21.36
CA ALA A 139 0.02 3.32 -20.84
C ALA A 139 0.19 3.01 -19.34
N ARG A 140 -0.90 3.04 -18.57
CA ARG A 140 -0.89 2.64 -17.16
C ARG A 140 -0.88 1.13 -16.99
N LEU A 141 -1.49 0.37 -17.89
CA LEU A 141 -1.43 -1.09 -17.89
C LEU A 141 0.00 -1.59 -18.11
N SER A 142 0.75 -0.98 -19.04
CA SER A 142 2.11 -1.39 -19.39
C SER A 142 3.20 -0.99 -18.38
N ARG A 143 2.95 0.01 -17.51
CA ARG A 143 3.92 0.51 -16.51
C ARG A 143 3.87 -0.26 -15.19
N VAL A 144 4.05 -1.58 -15.23
CA VAL A 144 4.11 -2.42 -14.03
C VAL A 144 5.57 -2.84 -13.82
N ALA A 145 6.30 -2.10 -12.98
CA ALA A 145 7.63 -2.55 -12.55
C ALA A 145 7.51 -3.88 -11.81
N PRO A 146 8.41 -4.86 -12.05
CA PRO A 146 8.41 -6.13 -11.33
C PRO A 146 8.66 -5.91 -9.84
N LEU A 147 8.23 -6.87 -9.02
CA LEU A 147 8.64 -6.91 -7.61
C LEU A 147 10.13 -7.27 -7.51
N PRO A 148 10.86 -6.75 -6.51
CA PRO A 148 12.20 -7.22 -6.22
C PRO A 148 12.21 -8.74 -5.98
N PRO A 149 13.23 -9.47 -6.45
CA PRO A 149 13.33 -10.91 -6.23
C PRO A 149 13.60 -11.23 -4.75
N GLY A 150 13.28 -12.46 -4.33
CA GLY A 150 13.61 -12.97 -3.00
C GLY A 150 12.71 -12.51 -1.86
N LEU A 151 11.59 -11.82 -2.17
CA LEU A 151 10.61 -11.40 -1.16
C LEU A 151 9.60 -12.52 -0.85
N ASP A 152 9.11 -12.57 0.39
CA ASP A 152 7.92 -13.36 0.75
C ASP A 152 6.68 -12.65 0.19
N VAL A 153 6.15 -13.15 -0.93
CA VAL A 153 5.03 -12.55 -1.66
C VAL A 153 3.81 -13.47 -1.62
N VAL A 154 2.67 -12.91 -1.21
CA VAL A 154 1.35 -13.53 -1.32
C VAL A 154 0.54 -12.76 -2.36
N GLU A 155 0.17 -13.44 -3.45
CA GLU A 155 -0.71 -12.89 -4.48
C GLU A 155 -2.16 -12.82 -3.97
N ILE A 156 -2.77 -11.64 -4.09
CA ILE A 156 -4.18 -11.39 -3.79
C ILE A 156 -4.87 -10.98 -5.08
N VAL A 157 -5.43 -11.97 -5.79
CA VAL A 157 -6.20 -11.70 -7.01
C VAL A 157 -7.52 -11.07 -6.62
N ASN A 158 -7.85 -9.91 -7.18
CA ASN A 158 -9.08 -9.14 -6.92
C ASN A 158 -9.95 -9.06 -8.18
N ASP A 159 -10.28 -10.23 -8.73
CA ASP A 159 -11.04 -10.47 -9.95
C ASP A 159 -12.55 -10.70 -9.73
N GLY A 160 -12.95 -10.94 -8.48
CA GLY A 160 -14.35 -11.10 -8.08
C GLY A 160 -14.93 -9.85 -7.41
N THR A 161 -15.82 -10.10 -6.45
CA THR A 161 -16.41 -9.05 -5.61
C THR A 161 -15.36 -8.48 -4.64
N PRO A 162 -15.51 -7.21 -4.21
CA PRO A 162 -14.69 -6.63 -3.15
C PRO A 162 -14.64 -7.46 -1.87
N GLU A 163 -15.72 -8.17 -1.53
CA GLU A 163 -15.85 -9.06 -0.37
C GLU A 163 -14.95 -10.29 -0.51
N GLU A 164 -14.94 -10.93 -1.68
CA GLU A 164 -14.07 -12.08 -1.96
C GLU A 164 -12.59 -11.69 -1.93
N GLY A 165 -12.24 -10.56 -2.54
CA GLY A 165 -10.88 -10.02 -2.48
C GLY A 165 -10.45 -9.71 -1.04
N ALA A 166 -11.35 -9.15 -0.22
CA ALA A 166 -11.07 -8.82 1.16
C ALA A 166 -10.90 -10.10 2.01
N ALA A 167 -11.71 -11.14 1.76
CA ALA A 167 -11.57 -12.43 2.42
C ALA A 167 -10.20 -13.07 2.13
N ARG A 168 -9.73 -13.00 0.88
CA ARG A 168 -8.38 -13.48 0.49
C ARG A 168 -7.28 -12.69 1.22
N MET A 169 -7.40 -11.35 1.27
CA MET A 169 -6.46 -10.50 1.99
C MET A 169 -6.44 -10.81 3.50
N LEU A 170 -7.61 -10.96 4.11
CA LEU A 170 -7.74 -11.30 5.53
C LEU A 170 -7.12 -12.65 5.87
N ALA A 171 -7.34 -13.67 5.03
CA ALA A 171 -6.72 -14.97 5.21
C ALA A 171 -5.19 -14.87 5.16
N ALA A 172 -4.63 -14.04 4.28
CA ALA A 172 -3.19 -13.81 4.20
C ALA A 172 -2.64 -13.05 5.43
N ILE A 173 -3.35 -12.02 5.90
CA ILE A 173 -2.97 -11.27 7.11
C ILE A 173 -2.97 -12.19 8.33
N ARG A 174 -4.03 -13.00 8.53
CA ARG A 174 -4.17 -13.88 9.70
C ARG A 174 -3.09 -14.96 9.81
N ARG A 175 -2.47 -15.37 8.69
CA ARG A 175 -1.31 -16.28 8.69
C ARG A 175 -0.01 -15.62 9.18
N SER A 176 -0.07 -14.35 9.52
CA SER A 176 1.05 -13.51 9.93
C SER A 176 0.91 -13.00 11.38
N LEU A 177 -0.21 -13.33 12.04
CA LEU A 177 -0.48 -13.08 13.46
C LEU A 177 0.08 -14.23 14.29
#